data_AF-A0A1I4TDU2-F1
#
_entry.id   AF-A0A1I4TDU2-F1
#
_cell.length_a   1.000
_cell.length_b   1.000
_cell.length_c   1.000
_cell.angle_alpha   90.00
_cell.angle_beta   90.00
_cell.angle_gamma   90.00
#
_symmetry.space_group_name_H-M   'P 1'
#
loop_
_entity.id
_entity.type
_entity.pdbx_description
1 polymer ?
#
loop_
_entity_poly.entity_id
_entity_poly.type
_entity_poly.pdbx_seq_one_letter_code
_entity_poly.pdbx_strand_id
1 'polypeptide(L)'
;MKFKINEILHVFKHGLACLDISIGMLLKELQNIYGFADEVIGDSNAGYLRYSDIRIGYFGDYIDEVAITFDKDPHFKIEIEGLEDLKHVDREMKMNQFIHILNYAGLRWSSKYRDNHLDYVSIGVEEGSDVLFDLETGRIMRIALLEGEIRQNHV
;
A
#
# COMPACT_ATOMS: atom_id res chain seq x y z
N MET A 1 -9.33 -8.12 7.60
CA MET A 1 -9.22 -8.98 6.39
C MET A 1 -7.84 -9.64 6.41
N LYS A 2 -7.69 -10.94 6.12
CA LYS A 2 -6.37 -11.59 6.07
C LYS A 2 -5.97 -11.76 4.60
N PHE A 3 -4.93 -11.07 4.17
CA PHE A 3 -4.37 -11.23 2.82
C PHE A 3 -3.33 -12.35 2.80
N LYS A 4 -3.33 -13.18 1.75
CA LYS A 4 -2.28 -14.17 1.47
C LYS A 4 -1.09 -13.50 0.77
N ILE A 5 0.12 -14.07 0.92
CA ILE A 5 1.32 -13.52 0.25
C ILE A 5 1.18 -13.38 -1.27
N ASN A 6 0.51 -14.33 -1.94
CA ASN A 6 0.29 -14.19 -3.39
C ASN A 6 -0.61 -13.00 -3.69
N GLU A 7 -1.59 -12.69 -2.83
CA GLU A 7 -2.45 -11.51 -2.97
C GLU A 7 -1.66 -10.23 -2.67
N ILE A 8 -0.66 -10.26 -1.79
CA ILE A 8 0.14 -9.08 -1.45
C ILE A 8 1.35 -8.85 -2.35
N LEU A 9 2.04 -9.89 -2.80
CA LEU A 9 2.97 -9.76 -3.91
C LEU A 9 2.21 -9.33 -5.16
N HIS A 10 0.97 -9.78 -5.33
CA HIS A 10 0.09 -9.28 -6.37
C HIS A 10 -0.27 -7.81 -6.14
N VAL A 11 -0.61 -7.36 -4.93
CA VAL A 11 -0.82 -5.93 -4.60
C VAL A 11 0.46 -5.11 -4.75
N PHE A 12 1.65 -5.62 -4.39
CA PHE A 12 2.91 -4.91 -4.57
C PHE A 12 3.31 -4.76 -6.03
N LYS A 13 2.92 -5.74 -6.85
CA LYS A 13 3.23 -5.82 -8.28
C LYS A 13 2.18 -5.15 -9.17
N HIS A 14 0.91 -5.20 -8.78
CA HIS A 14 -0.23 -4.75 -9.59
C HIS A 14 -1.00 -3.59 -8.93
N GLY A 15 -0.60 -3.18 -7.72
CA GLY A 15 -1.08 -1.99 -7.06
C GLY A 15 -2.60 -2.00 -6.83
N LEU A 16 -3.24 -0.94 -7.32
CA LEU A 16 -4.68 -0.70 -7.21
C LEU A 16 -5.57 -1.73 -7.92
N ALA A 17 -5.05 -2.41 -8.93
CA ALA A 17 -5.81 -3.37 -9.74
C ALA A 17 -6.37 -4.55 -8.93
N CYS A 18 -5.89 -4.76 -7.70
CA CYS A 18 -6.33 -5.82 -6.81
C CYS A 18 -7.55 -5.46 -5.94
N LEU A 19 -7.97 -4.20 -5.91
CA LEU A 19 -8.98 -3.69 -4.98
C LEU A 19 -10.28 -3.25 -5.65
N ASP A 20 -10.44 -3.45 -6.96
CA ASP A 20 -11.52 -2.89 -7.77
C ASP A 20 -11.67 -1.36 -7.57
N ILE A 21 -10.58 -0.67 -7.24
CA ILE A 21 -10.48 0.78 -7.07
C ILE A 21 -9.55 1.33 -8.14
N SER A 22 -9.91 2.48 -8.71
CA SER A 22 -9.07 3.24 -9.63
C SER A 22 -8.85 4.65 -9.09
N ILE A 23 -7.70 5.25 -9.41
CA ILE A 23 -7.54 6.69 -9.19
C ILE A 23 -8.52 7.42 -10.12
N GLY A 24 -9.15 8.48 -9.61
CA GLY A 24 -10.20 9.20 -10.33
C GLY A 24 -11.58 8.53 -10.29
N MET A 25 -11.75 7.40 -9.58
CA MET A 25 -13.07 6.85 -9.26
C MET A 25 -13.84 7.80 -8.34
N LEU A 26 -15.17 7.86 -8.47
CA LEU A 26 -16.00 8.70 -7.60
C LEU A 26 -16.14 8.08 -6.19
N LEU A 27 -16.14 8.92 -5.15
CA LEU A 27 -16.38 8.50 -3.76
C LEU A 27 -17.68 7.70 -3.60
N LYS A 28 -18.72 8.06 -4.36
CA LYS A 28 -20.00 7.35 -4.35
C LYS A 28 -19.89 5.92 -4.89
N GLU A 29 -19.03 5.69 -5.89
CA GLU A 29 -18.81 4.36 -6.45
C GLU A 29 -18.08 3.47 -5.45
N LEU A 30 -17.06 4.02 -4.79
CA LEU A 30 -16.37 3.35 -3.69
C LEU A 30 -17.32 2.91 -2.57
N GLN A 31 -18.26 3.78 -2.18
CA GLN A 31 -19.26 3.45 -1.16
C GLN A 31 -20.18 2.28 -1.59
N ASN A 32 -20.43 2.10 -2.89
CA ASN A 32 -21.19 0.95 -3.38
C ASN A 32 -20.40 -0.36 -3.28
N ILE A 33 -19.06 -0.29 -3.37
CA ILE A 33 -18.17 -1.46 -3.32
C ILE A 33 -17.86 -1.84 -1.86
N TYR A 34 -17.46 -0.87 -1.04
CA TYR A 34 -16.94 -1.10 0.31
C TYR A 34 -17.93 -0.73 1.43
N GLY A 35 -19.05 -0.10 1.12
CA GLY A 35 -19.96 0.44 2.12
C GLY A 35 -19.42 1.70 2.80
N PHE A 36 -19.89 1.96 4.02
CA PHE A 36 -19.46 3.11 4.80
C PHE A 36 -18.06 2.89 5.39
N ALA A 37 -17.24 3.94 5.35
CA ALA A 37 -15.93 3.96 6.00
C ALA A 37 -16.07 3.88 7.52
N ASP A 38 -15.09 3.27 8.18
CA ASP A 38 -14.98 3.25 9.65
C ASP A 38 -14.68 4.65 10.20
N GLU A 39 -13.98 5.46 9.39
CA GLU A 39 -13.55 6.80 9.76
C GLU A 39 -13.44 7.68 8.51
N VAL A 40 -13.84 8.94 8.64
CA VAL A 40 -13.69 9.98 7.62
C VAL A 40 -12.91 11.13 8.24
N ILE A 41 -11.77 11.48 7.65
CA ILE A 41 -10.92 12.59 8.11
C ILE A 41 -10.71 13.56 6.97
N GLY A 42 -11.09 14.82 7.16
CA GLY A 42 -10.97 15.87 6.16
C GLY A 42 -12.23 16.71 6.06
N ASP A 43 -12.39 17.38 4.93
CA ASP A 43 -13.57 18.18 4.59
C ASP A 43 -14.16 17.75 3.23
N SER A 44 -15.07 18.54 2.66
CA SER A 44 -15.71 18.24 1.38
C SER A 44 -14.77 18.34 0.17
N ASN A 45 -13.58 18.90 0.32
CA ASN A 45 -12.64 19.16 -0.76
C ASN A 45 -11.41 18.26 -0.69
N ALA A 46 -10.96 17.87 0.50
CA ALA A 46 -9.82 16.97 0.63
C ALA A 46 -9.87 16.20 1.94
N GLY A 47 -9.43 14.94 1.88
CA GLY A 47 -9.37 14.10 3.06
C GLY A 47 -9.01 12.66 2.75
N TYR A 48 -9.38 11.77 3.65
CA TYR A 48 -9.32 10.34 3.43
C TYR A 48 -10.43 9.60 4.17
N LEU A 49 -10.82 8.48 3.58
CA LEU A 49 -11.69 7.46 4.13
C LEU A 49 -10.84 6.30 4.64
N ARG A 50 -11.22 5.71 5.76
CA ARG A 50 -10.53 4.54 6.31
C ARG A 50 -11.46 3.34 6.37
N TYR A 51 -10.95 2.21 5.89
CA TYR A 51 -11.59 0.89 5.90
C TYR A 51 -10.59 -0.11 6.51
N SER A 52 -10.68 -0.36 7.82
CA SER A 52 -9.68 -1.09 8.61
C SER A 52 -8.28 -0.47 8.42
N ASP A 53 -7.36 -1.21 7.80
CA ASP A 53 -5.97 -0.83 7.56
C ASP A 53 -5.78 -0.16 6.20
N ILE A 54 -6.84 -0.06 5.39
CA ILE A 54 -6.83 0.60 4.10
C ILE A 54 -7.26 2.05 4.30
N ARG A 55 -6.44 2.96 3.79
CA ARG A 55 -6.71 4.38 3.69
C ARG A 55 -6.92 4.74 2.22
N ILE A 56 -7.99 5.46 1.92
CA ILE A 56 -8.33 5.94 0.58
C ILE A 56 -8.40 7.47 0.62
N GLY A 57 -7.44 8.12 0.00
CA GLY A 57 -7.41 9.58 -0.16
C GLY A 57 -8.41 10.07 -1.19
N TYR A 58 -8.90 11.28 -1.00
CA TYR A 58 -9.74 11.96 -1.99
C TYR A 58 -9.44 13.44 -2.11
N PHE A 59 -9.69 13.96 -3.30
CA PHE A 59 -9.74 15.39 -3.61
C PHE A 59 -11.00 15.69 -4.42
N GLY A 60 -11.84 16.58 -3.89
CA GLY A 60 -13.23 16.75 -4.32
C GLY A 60 -14.00 15.44 -4.13
N ASP A 61 -14.70 15.01 -5.19
CA ASP A 61 -15.47 13.76 -5.19
C ASP A 61 -14.68 12.55 -5.73
N TYR A 62 -13.36 12.70 -5.93
CA TYR A 62 -12.53 11.71 -6.63
C TYR A 62 -11.46 11.11 -5.74
N ILE A 63 -11.23 9.81 -5.89
CA ILE A 63 -10.12 9.10 -5.24
C ILE A 63 -8.79 9.55 -5.86
N ASP A 64 -7.81 9.90 -5.03
CA ASP A 64 -6.48 10.34 -5.47
C ASP A 64 -5.32 9.50 -4.89
N GLU A 65 -5.59 8.70 -3.85
CA GLU A 65 -4.60 7.82 -3.23
C GLU A 65 -5.28 6.56 -2.65
N VAL A 66 -4.59 5.42 -2.69
CA VAL A 66 -4.92 4.27 -1.84
C VAL A 66 -3.65 3.78 -1.17
N ALA A 67 -3.74 3.49 0.13
CA ALA A 67 -2.62 3.03 0.91
C ALA A 67 -3.03 2.04 1.99
N ILE A 68 -2.13 1.11 2.31
CA ILE A 68 -2.19 0.32 3.53
C ILE A 68 -1.37 1.04 4.59
N THR A 69 -1.95 1.27 5.78
CA THR A 69 -1.32 1.98 6.90
C THR A 69 -1.21 1.07 8.12
N PHE A 70 -0.07 1.12 8.80
CA PHE A 70 0.25 0.23 9.93
C PHE A 70 0.11 0.92 11.31
N ASP A 71 -0.62 2.03 11.37
CA ASP A 71 -0.68 2.95 12.51
C ASP A 71 -1.69 2.53 13.60
N LYS A 72 -2.83 1.93 13.22
CA LYS A 72 -3.92 1.61 14.17
C LYS A 72 -3.89 0.19 14.73
N ASP A 73 -3.65 -0.84 13.92
CA ASP A 73 -3.64 -2.23 14.40
C ASP A 73 -2.20 -2.76 14.54
N PRO A 74 -1.69 -2.92 15.79
CA PRO A 74 -0.38 -3.51 16.02
C PRO A 74 -0.30 -5.00 15.68
N HIS A 75 -1.45 -5.64 15.46
CA HIS A 75 -1.57 -7.05 15.11
C HIS A 75 -1.86 -7.29 13.64
N PHE A 76 -1.91 -6.23 12.82
CA PHE A 76 -2.01 -6.40 11.38
C PHE A 76 -0.75 -7.10 10.87
N LYS A 77 -0.95 -8.33 10.43
CA LYS A 77 0.09 -9.23 9.95
C LYS A 77 -0.32 -9.77 8.61
N ILE A 78 0.58 -9.63 7.66
CA ILE A 78 0.50 -10.20 6.32
C ILE A 78 1.32 -11.46 6.36
N GLU A 79 0.74 -12.65 6.35
CA GLU A 79 1.52 -13.89 6.44
C GLU A 79 2.26 -14.21 5.13
N ILE A 80 3.51 -14.68 5.25
CA ILE A 80 4.42 -15.03 4.17
C ILE A 80 4.64 -16.54 4.23
N GLU A 81 4.03 -17.28 3.30
CA GLU A 81 4.26 -18.72 3.15
C GLU A 81 5.55 -18.97 2.36
N GLY A 82 6.35 -19.96 2.78
CA GLY A 82 7.58 -20.36 2.08
C GLY A 82 8.88 -19.66 2.53
N LEU A 83 8.81 -18.72 3.47
CA LEU A 83 9.97 -18.14 4.17
C LEU A 83 9.80 -18.36 5.67
N GLU A 84 10.41 -19.41 6.22
CA GLU A 84 10.26 -19.78 7.63
C GLU A 84 10.73 -18.68 8.60
N ASP A 85 11.71 -17.87 8.20
CA ASP A 85 12.31 -16.80 9.02
C ASP A 85 11.64 -15.43 8.87
N LEU A 86 10.80 -15.25 7.84
CA LEU A 86 10.12 -13.99 7.54
C LEU A 86 8.64 -14.27 7.36
N LYS A 87 7.96 -14.66 8.44
CA LYS A 87 6.58 -15.15 8.37
C LYS A 87 5.53 -14.08 8.13
N HIS A 88 5.84 -12.78 8.29
CA HIS A 88 4.87 -11.73 8.03
C HIS A 88 5.41 -10.33 7.75
N VAL A 89 4.61 -9.50 7.06
CA VAL A 89 4.74 -8.03 7.04
C VAL A 89 3.81 -7.45 8.11
N ASP A 90 4.36 -6.68 9.04
CA ASP A 90 3.63 -5.92 10.05
C ASP A 90 4.35 -4.59 10.31
N ARG A 91 3.82 -3.79 11.23
CA ARG A 91 4.43 -2.49 11.60
C ARG A 91 5.86 -2.59 12.14
N GLU A 92 6.29 -3.76 12.58
CA GLU A 92 7.63 -3.98 13.13
C GLU A 92 8.64 -4.34 12.04
N MET A 93 8.16 -4.66 10.83
CA MET A 93 9.00 -5.00 9.69
C MET A 93 10.02 -3.90 9.40
N LYS A 94 11.28 -4.32 9.39
CA LYS A 94 12.40 -3.46 9.02
C LYS A 94 12.60 -3.44 7.51
N MET A 95 13.12 -2.31 7.02
CA MET A 95 13.41 -2.12 5.60
C MET A 95 14.25 -3.25 4.98
N ASN A 96 15.28 -3.74 5.67
CA ASN A 96 16.12 -4.83 5.17
C ASN A 96 15.36 -6.16 5.04
N GLN A 97 14.39 -6.43 5.92
CA GLN A 97 13.53 -7.61 5.85
C GLN A 97 12.58 -7.50 4.64
N PHE A 98 12.00 -6.32 4.42
CA PHE A 98 11.15 -6.06 3.26
C PHE A 98 11.92 -6.24 1.93
N ILE A 99 13.11 -5.65 1.82
CA ILE A 99 13.98 -5.80 0.64
C ILE A 99 14.33 -7.28 0.40
N HIS A 100 14.56 -8.05 1.46
CA HIS A 100 14.82 -9.49 1.33
C HIS A 100 13.62 -10.23 0.72
N ILE A 101 12.39 -9.89 1.12
CA ILE A 101 11.16 -10.44 0.54
C ILE A 101 11.05 -10.09 -0.95
N LEU A 102 11.30 -8.83 -1.32
CA LEU A 102 11.27 -8.41 -2.73
C LEU A 102 12.29 -9.17 -3.57
N ASN A 103 13.52 -9.30 -3.07
CA ASN A 103 14.59 -10.04 -3.75
C ASN A 103 14.26 -11.53 -3.89
N TYR A 104 13.71 -12.15 -2.83
CA TYR A 104 13.26 -13.54 -2.85
C TYR A 104 12.16 -13.75 -3.90
N ALA A 105 11.24 -12.79 -4.03
CA ALA A 105 10.17 -12.82 -5.01
C ALA A 105 10.62 -12.42 -6.44
N GLY A 106 11.89 -12.05 -6.63
CA GLY A 106 12.41 -11.58 -7.92
C GLY A 106 11.82 -10.24 -8.37
N LEU A 107 11.31 -9.44 -7.44
CA LEU A 107 10.73 -8.13 -7.72
C LEU A 107 11.83 -7.06 -7.78
N ARG A 108 11.80 -6.25 -8.84
CA ARG A 108 12.69 -5.11 -8.99
C ARG A 108 12.21 -3.95 -8.14
N TRP A 109 13.16 -3.27 -7.52
CA TRP A 109 12.88 -2.13 -6.65
C TRP A 109 13.95 -1.04 -6.80
N SER A 110 13.56 0.17 -6.41
CA SER A 110 14.44 1.33 -6.33
C SER A 110 14.16 2.11 -5.04
N SER A 111 15.12 2.91 -4.61
CA SER A 111 14.96 3.79 -3.45
C SER A 111 15.08 5.25 -3.84
N LYS A 112 14.25 6.10 -3.26
CA LYS A 112 14.30 7.56 -3.42
C LYS A 112 14.09 8.25 -2.07
N TYR A 113 14.78 9.37 -1.86
CA TYR A 113 14.43 10.29 -0.80
C TYR A 113 13.22 11.13 -1.25
N ARG A 114 12.41 11.61 -0.32
CA ARG A 114 11.34 12.57 -0.64
C ARG A 114 11.83 13.98 -0.33
N ASP A 115 11.79 14.85 -1.33
CA ASP A 115 12.35 16.22 -1.27
C ASP A 115 11.85 17.04 -0.06
N ASN A 116 10.65 16.74 0.45
CA ASN A 116 10.00 17.48 1.53
C ASN A 116 9.92 16.72 2.86
N HIS A 117 10.42 15.47 2.93
CA HIS A 117 10.36 14.67 4.15
C HIS A 117 11.61 13.80 4.30
N LEU A 118 12.64 14.40 4.90
CA LEU A 118 13.96 13.78 5.09
C LEU A 118 13.98 12.68 6.16
N ASP A 119 12.92 12.55 6.95
CA ASP A 119 12.79 11.51 7.99
C ASP A 119 12.32 10.16 7.45
N TYR A 120 12.09 10.06 6.13
CA TYR A 120 11.57 8.86 5.48
C TYR A 120 12.38 8.44 4.26
N VAL A 121 12.37 7.14 3.99
CA VAL A 121 12.85 6.55 2.73
C VAL A 121 11.71 5.83 2.02
N SER A 122 11.56 6.09 0.72
CA SER A 122 10.64 5.37 -0.15
C SER A 122 11.38 4.24 -0.85
N ILE A 123 10.82 3.03 -0.77
CA ILE A 123 11.18 1.90 -1.63
C ILE A 123 10.05 1.71 -2.65
N GLY A 124 10.33 2.04 -3.91
CA GLY A 124 9.40 1.81 -5.02
C GLY A 124 9.60 0.42 -5.61
N VAL A 125 8.52 -0.37 -5.68
CA VAL A 125 8.46 -1.65 -6.40
C VAL A 125 7.94 -1.37 -7.81
N GLU A 126 8.66 -1.84 -8.83
CA GLU A 126 8.37 -1.54 -10.25
C GLU A 126 6.87 -1.74 -10.57
N GLU A 127 6.25 -0.68 -11.14
CA GLU A 127 4.86 -0.66 -11.64
C GLU A 127 3.74 -0.97 -10.63
N GLY A 128 3.97 -1.02 -9.31
CA GLY A 128 2.90 -1.43 -8.38
C GLY A 128 2.76 -0.66 -7.06
N SER A 129 3.83 -0.42 -6.33
CA SER A 129 3.70 0.16 -4.98
C SER A 129 4.91 1.02 -4.54
N ASP A 130 4.64 1.95 -3.64
CA ASP A 130 5.64 2.79 -2.98
C ASP A 130 5.55 2.59 -1.47
N VAL A 131 6.58 1.98 -0.89
CA VAL A 131 6.62 1.62 0.53
C VAL A 131 7.47 2.62 1.29
N LEU A 132 6.88 3.21 2.34
CA LEU A 132 7.51 4.23 3.15
C LEU A 132 8.03 3.63 4.46
N PHE A 133 9.30 3.90 4.76
CA PHE A 133 9.94 3.53 6.01
C PHE A 133 10.37 4.77 6.79
N ASP A 134 10.18 4.71 8.09
CA ASP A 134 10.69 5.67 9.07
C ASP A 134 12.21 5.49 9.25
N LEU A 135 13.00 6.55 9.12
CA LEU A 135 14.46 6.46 9.24
C LEU A 135 14.95 6.34 10.70
N GLU A 136 14.20 6.87 11.67
CA GLU A 136 14.57 6.78 13.08
C GLU A 136 14.50 5.32 13.57
N THR A 137 13.42 4.64 13.22
CA THR A 137 13.14 3.27 13.67
C THR A 137 13.46 2.21 12.63
N GLY A 138 13.58 2.57 11.35
CA GLY A 138 13.76 1.67 10.22
C GLY A 138 12.50 0.84 9.89
N ARG A 139 11.34 1.17 10.46
CA ARG A 139 10.10 0.38 10.37
C ARG A 139 9.21 0.85 9.23
N ILE A 140 8.44 -0.09 8.68
CA ILE A 140 7.41 0.21 7.68
C ILE A 140 6.31 1.09 8.29
N MET A 141 5.89 2.11 7.53
CA MET A 141 4.79 2.99 7.93
C MET A 141 3.57 2.82 7.02
N ARG A 142 3.82 2.70 5.72
CA ARG A 142 2.79 2.80 4.70
C ARG A 142 3.21 2.06 3.44
N ILE A 143 2.23 1.48 2.76
CA ILE A 143 2.37 0.96 1.40
C ILE A 143 1.35 1.73 0.55
N ALA A 144 1.80 2.67 -0.26
CA ALA A 144 0.95 3.34 -1.23
C ALA A 144 0.81 2.45 -2.48
N LEU A 145 -0.43 2.25 -2.92
CA LEU A 145 -0.75 1.47 -4.10
C LEU A 145 -0.83 2.42 -5.29
N LEU A 146 -0.04 2.12 -6.32
CA LEU A 146 0.00 2.92 -7.54
C LEU A 146 -0.94 2.29 -8.57
N GLU A 147 -1.42 3.09 -9.52
CA GLU A 147 -1.97 2.53 -10.75
C GLU A 147 -0.85 1.82 -11.50
N GLY A 148 -0.91 0.50 -11.56
CA GLY A 148 0.01 -0.25 -12.40
C GLY A 148 -0.31 -0.02 -13.86
N GLU A 149 0.72 0.11 -14.70
CA GLU A 149 0.52 -0.03 -16.14
C GLU A 149 0.09 -1.49 -16.42
N ILE A 150 -1.18 -1.73 -16.72
CA ILE A 150 -1.56 -2.96 -17.42
C ILE A 150 -0.98 -2.83 -18.82
N ARG A 151 0.25 -3.29 -19.04
CA ARG A 151 0.76 -3.52 -20.39
C ARG A 151 -0.14 -4.57 -21.03
N GLN A 152 -1.08 -4.12 -21.86
CA GLN A 152 -1.74 -4.99 -22.80
C GLN A 152 -0.64 -5.56 -23.70
N ASN A 153 -0.30 -6.83 -23.50
CA ASN A 153 0.52 -7.57 -24.44
C ASN A 153 -0.27 -7.65 -25.75
N HIS A 154 -0.05 -6.69 -26.65
CA HIS A 154 -0.34 -6.86 -28.06
C HIS A 154 0.66 -7.89 -28.61
N VAL A 155 0.21 -9.14 -28.67
CA VAL A 155 0.70 -10.12 -29.63
C VAL A 155 -0.10 -9.96 -30.92
#